data_AF-A0A1M5UWY0-F1
#
_entry.id   AF-A0A1M5UWY0-F1
#
_cell.length_a   1.000
_cell.length_b   1.000
_cell.length_c   1.000
_cell.angle_alpha   90.00
_cell.angle_beta   90.00
_cell.angle_gamma   90.00
#
_symmetry.space_group_name_H-M   'P 1'
#
loop_
_entity.id
_entity.type
_entity.pdbx_description
1 polymer ?
#
loop_
_entity_poly.entity_id
_entity_poly.type
_entity_poly.pdbx_seq_one_letter_code
_entity_poly.pdbx_strand_id
1 'polypeptide(L)'
;MKNKYLALILVLVLVLAVFSGCSDKEAKAPVEEDSEETASSNLKDGKYLIKMPVSDHGNYPMATLEVKDGEIISFDYNEYLADTGEEKNESNYSYKEGLEVLKNLNEQFMEKKDVDSIDYDAVSGATHTKASFKEVVNALLEKAEKGETYEPVFKDGEYEAKADEASHGWLAQIKIVVKEGTIVGVNYEEVAVEDMEGQKVVVDEENKPVMGDDGNPKTEPTQVKTGDIKSMENYAYLPSLDTAAEFEKQIIDNNGVENLNLDAISGATHTRDNVVSLATKALESAK
;
A
#
# COMPACT_ATOMS: atom_id res chain seq x y z
N MET A 1 -65.72 -52.20 -15.80
CA MET A 1 -65.98 -50.76 -15.59
C MET A 1 -65.12 -49.97 -16.59
N LYS A 2 -65.79 -49.09 -17.35
CA LYS A 2 -65.42 -48.21 -18.50
C LYS A 2 -63.91 -47.85 -18.63
N ASN A 3 -63.19 -48.24 -19.70
CA ASN A 3 -63.02 -47.66 -21.07
C ASN A 3 -62.25 -46.31 -21.13
N LYS A 4 -61.01 -46.24 -21.67
CA LYS A 4 -60.55 -45.86 -23.06
C LYS A 4 -60.79 -44.36 -23.38
N TYR A 5 -59.84 -43.54 -23.89
CA TYR A 5 -59.27 -43.32 -25.26
C TYR A 5 -58.11 -42.28 -25.15
N LEU A 6 -56.97 -42.27 -25.86
CA LEU A 6 -56.61 -42.15 -27.30
C LEU A 6 -57.02 -40.83 -28.01
N ALA A 7 -56.03 -39.97 -28.33
CA ALA A 7 -55.89 -39.04 -29.48
C ALA A 7 -54.55 -38.28 -29.29
N LEU A 8 -53.49 -38.29 -30.11
CA LEU A 8 -53.24 -38.27 -31.56
C LEU A 8 -53.68 -36.99 -32.27
N ILE A 9 -52.77 -36.00 -32.36
CA ILE A 9 -52.70 -35.06 -33.48
C ILE A 9 -51.22 -34.85 -33.87
N LEU A 10 -50.95 -35.30 -35.09
CA LEU A 10 -49.77 -35.12 -35.92
C LEU A 10 -50.08 -33.95 -36.86
N VAL A 11 -49.24 -32.90 -36.90
CA VAL A 11 -49.21 -32.00 -38.06
C VAL A 11 -47.76 -31.73 -38.44
N LEU A 12 -47.37 -32.46 -39.49
CA LEU A 12 -46.23 -32.27 -40.35
C LEU A 12 -46.57 -31.12 -41.32
N VAL A 13 -45.76 -30.06 -41.39
CA VAL A 13 -45.73 -29.20 -42.59
C VAL A 13 -44.30 -29.12 -43.09
N LEU A 14 -44.10 -29.82 -44.19
CA LEU A 14 -42.91 -29.92 -44.99
C LEU A 14 -43.19 -29.14 -46.27
N VAL A 15 -42.47 -28.03 -46.50
CA VAL A 15 -42.45 -27.36 -47.80
C VAL A 15 -41.00 -27.15 -48.20
N LEU A 16 -40.53 -28.06 -49.04
CA LEU A 16 -39.38 -27.87 -49.93
C LEU A 16 -39.85 -27.04 -51.12
N ALA A 17 -39.16 -25.93 -51.38
CA ALA A 17 -39.11 -25.32 -52.70
C ALA A 17 -37.64 -25.05 -53.03
N VAL A 18 -37.10 -25.90 -53.91
CA VAL A 18 -35.80 -25.72 -54.56
C VAL A 18 -36.03 -24.90 -55.81
N PHE A 19 -35.32 -23.79 -55.96
CA PHE A 19 -35.01 -23.21 -57.27
C PHE A 19 -33.56 -22.75 -57.27
N SER A 20 -32.73 -23.45 -58.03
CA SER A 20 -31.43 -22.97 -58.52
C SER A 20 -31.67 -22.08 -59.74
N GLY A 21 -31.04 -20.90 -59.76
CA GLY A 21 -30.99 -20.01 -60.92
C GLY A 21 -29.87 -18.99 -60.79
N CYS A 22 -28.80 -19.16 -61.59
CA CYS A 22 -27.68 -18.24 -61.75
C CYS A 22 -28.07 -16.95 -62.49
N SER A 23 -27.54 -15.79 -62.08
CA SER A 23 -27.03 -14.75 -62.98
C SER A 23 -26.22 -13.71 -62.18
N ASP A 24 -25.03 -13.38 -62.68
CA ASP A 24 -24.01 -12.51 -62.09
C ASP A 24 -24.47 -11.07 -61.76
N LYS A 25 -24.09 -10.58 -60.58
CA LYS A 25 -23.62 -9.20 -60.34
C LYS A 25 -23.02 -9.07 -58.93
N GLU A 26 -21.79 -8.57 -58.87
CA GLU A 26 -21.07 -8.23 -57.65
C GLU A 26 -21.89 -7.34 -56.70
N ALA A 27 -21.96 -7.75 -55.43
CA ALA A 27 -22.17 -6.86 -54.29
C ALA A 27 -21.47 -7.47 -53.07
N LYS A 28 -20.52 -6.72 -52.49
CA LYS A 28 -19.79 -7.03 -51.26
C LYS A 28 -20.73 -7.58 -50.19
N ALA A 29 -20.39 -8.73 -49.62
CA ALA A 29 -20.93 -9.16 -48.33
C ALA A 29 -20.55 -8.13 -47.25
N PRO A 30 -21.43 -7.82 -46.29
CA PRO A 30 -21.05 -7.08 -45.10
C PRO A 30 -19.98 -7.88 -44.36
N VAL A 31 -18.88 -7.22 -44.04
CA VAL A 31 -17.94 -7.70 -43.03
C VAL A 31 -18.74 -7.73 -41.73
N GLU A 32 -18.91 -8.93 -41.17
CA GLU A 32 -19.26 -9.05 -39.76
C GLU A 32 -18.16 -8.32 -39.00
N GLU A 33 -18.52 -7.18 -38.38
CA GLU A 33 -17.72 -6.60 -37.33
C GLU A 33 -17.60 -7.67 -36.26
N ASP A 34 -16.41 -8.27 -36.21
CA ASP A 34 -15.88 -8.94 -35.04
C ASP A 34 -15.92 -7.89 -33.94
N SER A 35 -17.03 -7.86 -33.20
CA SER A 35 -17.13 -7.15 -31.96
C SER A 35 -16.04 -7.76 -31.09
N GLU A 36 -14.94 -7.03 -30.94
CA GLU A 36 -13.91 -7.34 -29.95
C GLU A 36 -14.64 -7.64 -28.64
N GLU A 37 -14.68 -8.92 -28.31
CA GLU A 37 -15.10 -9.43 -27.02
C GLU A 37 -14.03 -8.91 -26.06
N THR A 38 -14.23 -7.67 -25.61
CA THR A 38 -13.52 -7.10 -24.47
C THR A 38 -13.62 -8.14 -23.38
N ALA A 39 -12.45 -8.69 -23.00
CA ALA A 39 -12.36 -9.74 -22.01
C ALA A 39 -13.20 -9.30 -20.80
N SER A 40 -14.38 -9.91 -20.64
CA SER A 40 -15.18 -9.75 -19.44
C SER A 40 -14.34 -10.38 -18.34
N SER A 41 -13.53 -9.55 -17.70
CA SER A 41 -12.68 -9.95 -16.58
C SER A 41 -13.61 -10.56 -15.55
N ASN A 42 -13.37 -11.83 -15.19
CA ASN A 42 -14.19 -12.60 -14.25
C ASN A 42 -14.03 -12.11 -12.80
N LEU A 43 -13.95 -10.79 -12.59
CA LEU A 43 -13.72 -10.15 -11.31
C LEU A 43 -14.89 -10.44 -10.38
N LYS A 44 -14.57 -10.83 -9.15
CA LYS A 44 -15.55 -11.06 -8.10
C LYS A 44 -15.85 -9.74 -7.41
N ASP A 45 -17.10 -9.56 -7.04
CA ASP A 45 -17.53 -8.40 -6.26
C ASP A 45 -16.82 -8.37 -4.90
N GLY A 46 -16.42 -7.16 -4.49
CA GLY A 46 -15.75 -6.94 -3.21
C GLY A 46 -14.82 -5.75 -3.22
N LYS A 47 -14.30 -5.45 -2.03
CA LYS A 47 -13.19 -4.52 -1.84
C LYS A 47 -11.90 -5.31 -1.80
N TYR A 48 -10.87 -4.79 -2.44
CA TYR A 48 -9.53 -5.35 -2.50
C TYR A 48 -8.52 -4.30 -2.08
N LEU A 49 -7.44 -4.74 -1.45
CA LEU A 49 -6.37 -3.88 -0.98
C LEU A 49 -5.03 -4.58 -1.21
N ILE A 50 -4.08 -3.82 -1.74
CA ILE A 50 -2.68 -4.17 -1.81
C ILE A 50 -1.89 -3.06 -1.12
N LYS A 51 -1.00 -3.46 -0.21
CA LYS A 51 -0.03 -2.61 0.44
C LYS A 51 1.34 -3.26 0.26
N MET A 52 2.27 -2.55 -0.36
CA MET A 52 3.64 -3.03 -0.52
C MET A 52 4.47 -2.75 0.73
N PRO A 53 5.60 -3.45 0.93
CA PRO A 53 6.50 -3.18 2.04
C PRO A 53 7.09 -1.76 2.05
N VAL A 54 7.40 -1.24 3.23
CA VAL A 54 8.11 0.05 3.39
C VAL A 54 9.48 0.00 2.70
N SER A 55 9.72 0.93 1.77
CA SER A 55 11.01 1.07 1.10
C SER A 55 12.08 1.66 2.02
N ASP A 56 13.34 1.58 1.60
CA ASP A 56 14.48 2.21 2.30
C ASP A 56 14.38 3.75 2.33
N HIS A 57 13.44 4.33 1.58
CA HIS A 57 13.13 5.76 1.57
C HIS A 57 11.94 6.13 2.48
N GLY A 58 11.50 5.23 3.37
CA GLY A 58 10.44 5.49 4.34
C GLY A 58 9.07 5.71 3.72
N ASN A 59 8.84 5.19 2.50
CA ASN A 59 7.53 5.26 1.84
C ASN A 59 7.18 3.95 1.14
N TYR A 60 5.90 3.74 0.85
CA TYR A 60 5.42 2.55 0.14
C TYR A 60 4.14 2.81 -0.64
N PRO A 61 3.90 2.10 -1.74
CA PRO A 61 2.65 2.16 -2.48
C PRO A 61 1.55 1.32 -1.81
N MET A 62 0.33 1.84 -1.85
CA MET A 62 -0.89 1.16 -1.41
C MET A 62 -2.04 1.55 -2.34
N ALA A 63 -2.91 0.59 -2.62
CA ALA A 63 -4.12 0.87 -3.39
C ALA A 63 -5.32 0.05 -2.94
N THR A 64 -6.49 0.62 -3.18
CA THR A 64 -7.79 -0.05 -3.02
C THR A 64 -8.50 -0.16 -4.37
N LEU A 65 -9.26 -1.24 -4.54
CA LEU A 65 -10.09 -1.51 -5.71
C LEU A 65 -11.44 -2.01 -5.23
N GLU A 66 -12.54 -1.48 -5.77
CA GLU A 66 -13.88 -1.99 -5.52
C GLU A 66 -14.50 -2.50 -6.81
N VAL A 67 -14.97 -3.75 -6.77
CA VAL A 67 -15.66 -4.41 -7.86
C VAL A 67 -17.11 -4.65 -7.48
N LYS A 68 -18.03 -4.36 -8.39
CA LYS A 68 -19.45 -4.61 -8.23
C LYS A 68 -20.07 -5.03 -9.56
N ASP A 69 -20.90 -6.06 -9.54
CA ASP A 69 -21.49 -6.65 -10.74
C ASP A 69 -20.43 -7.03 -11.80
N GLY A 70 -19.23 -7.42 -11.33
CA GLY A 70 -18.06 -7.73 -12.18
C GLY A 70 -17.32 -6.52 -12.76
N GLU A 71 -17.74 -5.29 -12.45
CA GLU A 71 -17.12 -4.05 -12.95
C GLU A 71 -16.32 -3.32 -11.85
N ILE A 72 -15.19 -2.72 -12.23
CA ILE A 72 -14.42 -1.87 -11.32
C ILE A 72 -15.13 -0.53 -11.15
N ILE A 73 -15.70 -0.28 -9.97
CA ILE A 73 -16.44 0.95 -9.67
C ILE A 73 -15.61 1.99 -8.94
N SER A 74 -14.55 1.58 -8.25
CA SER A 74 -13.63 2.48 -7.54
C SER A 74 -12.20 1.94 -7.60
N PHE A 75 -11.24 2.85 -7.68
CA PHE A 75 -9.82 2.56 -7.56
C PHE A 75 -9.12 3.80 -6.99
N ASP A 76 -8.23 3.59 -6.04
CA ASP A 76 -7.40 4.63 -5.47
C ASP A 76 -6.01 4.06 -5.19
N TYR A 77 -4.99 4.63 -5.85
CA TYR A 77 -3.58 4.29 -5.66
C TYR A 77 -2.83 5.52 -5.16
N ASN A 78 -2.07 5.36 -4.09
CA ASN A 78 -1.13 6.38 -3.63
C ASN A 78 0.13 5.75 -3.02
N GLU A 79 1.13 6.58 -2.76
CA GLU A 79 2.30 6.22 -1.97
C GLU A 79 2.22 6.94 -0.62
N TYR A 80 2.49 6.21 0.45
CA TYR A 80 2.32 6.67 1.83
C TYR A 80 3.69 6.88 2.48
N LEU A 81 3.80 7.90 3.32
CA LEU A 81 4.95 8.15 4.18
C LEU A 81 4.80 7.32 5.46
N ALA A 82 5.77 6.46 5.76
CA ALA A 82 5.67 5.44 6.81
C ALA A 82 5.67 6.03 8.23
N ASP A 83 6.32 7.18 8.43
CA ASP A 83 6.37 7.88 9.70
C ASP A 83 5.02 8.54 10.05
N THR A 84 4.38 9.17 9.07
CA THR A 84 3.15 9.95 9.29
C THR A 84 1.87 9.18 8.95
N GLY A 85 1.94 8.14 8.11
CA GLY A 85 0.76 7.49 7.53
C GLY A 85 -0.02 8.38 6.55
N GLU A 86 0.57 9.50 6.15
CA GLU A 86 0.00 10.39 5.14
C GLU A 86 0.30 9.89 3.74
N GLU A 87 -0.68 10.07 2.86
CA GLU A 87 -0.47 9.98 1.42
C GLU A 87 0.47 11.09 0.96
N LYS A 88 1.33 10.79 -0.01
CA LYS A 88 2.12 11.80 -0.70
C LYS A 88 1.19 12.82 -1.37
N ASN A 89 1.39 14.08 -1.05
CA ASN A 89 0.62 15.20 -1.58
C ASN A 89 1.49 16.47 -1.63
N GLU A 90 0.93 17.57 -2.15
CA GLU A 90 1.66 18.83 -2.35
C GLU A 90 2.23 19.45 -1.05
N SER A 91 1.67 19.10 0.11
CA SER A 91 2.10 19.65 1.41
C SER A 91 3.27 18.90 2.03
N ASN A 92 3.43 17.60 1.72
CA ASN A 92 4.43 16.73 2.34
C ASN A 92 5.42 16.11 1.34
N TYR A 93 5.23 16.30 0.03
CA TYR A 93 6.11 15.76 -1.01
C TYR A 93 6.51 16.82 -2.04
N SER A 94 7.81 17.10 -2.13
CA SER A 94 8.34 18.22 -2.92
C SER A 94 8.49 17.93 -4.42
N TYR A 95 8.52 16.65 -4.82
CA TYR A 95 8.70 16.25 -6.21
C TYR A 95 7.36 16.29 -6.97
N LYS A 96 7.07 17.44 -7.58
CA LYS A 96 5.80 17.74 -8.24
C LYS A 96 5.47 16.79 -9.38
N GLU A 97 6.45 16.45 -10.21
CA GLU A 97 6.26 15.53 -11.33
C GLU A 97 5.85 14.13 -10.84
N GLY A 98 6.31 13.71 -9.65
CA GLY A 98 5.85 12.48 -9.01
C GLY A 98 4.36 12.51 -8.67
N LEU A 99 3.86 13.64 -8.14
CA LEU A 99 2.43 13.82 -7.85
C LEU A 99 1.59 13.87 -9.13
N GLU A 100 2.10 14.48 -10.19
CA GLU A 100 1.44 14.49 -11.51
C GLU A 100 1.35 13.08 -12.10
N VAL A 101 2.41 12.27 -11.97
CA VAL A 101 2.40 10.85 -12.36
C VAL A 101 1.35 10.07 -11.56
N LEU A 102 1.30 10.22 -10.24
CA LEU A 102 0.30 9.55 -9.38
C LEU A 102 -1.12 9.85 -9.84
N LYS A 103 -1.43 11.13 -10.04
CA LYS A 103 -2.74 11.58 -10.51
C LYS A 103 -3.07 11.00 -11.90
N ASN A 104 -2.14 11.09 -12.84
CA ASN A 104 -2.33 10.63 -14.21
C ASN A 104 -2.56 9.11 -14.28
N LEU A 105 -1.85 8.31 -13.49
CA LEU A 105 -2.00 6.85 -13.46
C LEU A 105 -3.39 6.44 -12.93
N ASN A 106 -3.87 7.08 -11.86
CA ASN A 106 -5.22 6.85 -11.33
C ASN A 106 -6.30 7.19 -12.36
N GLU A 107 -6.19 8.35 -13.01
CA GLU A 107 -7.14 8.79 -14.05
C GLU A 107 -7.16 7.80 -15.23
N GLN A 108 -5.99 7.45 -15.76
CA GLN A 108 -5.88 6.52 -16.89
C GLN A 108 -6.43 5.14 -16.56
N PHE A 109 -6.12 4.59 -15.39
CA PHE A 109 -6.62 3.27 -15.02
C PHE A 109 -8.13 3.28 -14.78
N MET A 110 -8.69 4.34 -14.18
CA MET A 110 -10.13 4.45 -14.01
C MET A 110 -10.88 4.61 -15.35
N GLU A 111 -10.27 5.24 -16.36
CA GLU A 111 -10.83 5.35 -17.71
C GLU A 111 -10.73 4.01 -18.47
N LYS A 112 -9.56 3.38 -18.44
CA LYS A 112 -9.24 2.24 -19.30
C LYS A 112 -9.59 0.89 -18.70
N LYS A 113 -9.57 0.78 -17.35
CA LYS A 113 -9.76 -0.45 -16.57
C LYS A 113 -8.83 -1.61 -16.94
N ASP A 114 -7.76 -1.29 -17.65
CA ASP A 114 -6.76 -2.22 -18.13
C ASP A 114 -5.38 -1.59 -17.95
N VAL A 115 -4.53 -2.28 -17.19
CA VAL A 115 -3.18 -1.84 -16.83
C VAL A 115 -2.24 -1.83 -18.05
N ASP A 116 -2.44 -2.72 -19.02
CA ASP A 116 -1.60 -2.80 -20.21
C ASP A 116 -1.97 -1.74 -21.26
N SER A 117 -3.15 -1.14 -21.12
CA SER A 117 -3.61 -0.01 -21.95
C SER A 117 -3.12 1.36 -21.46
N ILE A 118 -2.45 1.45 -20.30
CA ILE A 118 -1.95 2.72 -19.74
C ILE A 118 -0.75 3.25 -20.54
N ASP A 119 -0.77 4.55 -20.83
CA ASP A 119 0.39 5.27 -21.37
C ASP A 119 1.25 5.74 -20.20
N TYR A 120 2.24 4.92 -19.84
CA TYR A 120 3.18 5.23 -18.76
C TYR A 120 4.15 6.36 -19.11
N ASP A 121 4.21 6.81 -20.36
CA ASP A 121 5.11 7.89 -20.80
C ASP A 121 4.40 9.24 -20.94
N ALA A 122 3.08 9.29 -20.69
CA ALA A 122 2.26 10.51 -20.74
C ALA A 122 2.79 11.64 -19.83
N VAL A 123 3.38 11.30 -18.69
CA VAL A 123 4.08 12.23 -17.79
C VAL A 123 5.50 11.70 -17.56
N SER A 124 6.53 12.53 -17.77
CA SER A 124 7.93 12.12 -17.61
C SER A 124 8.33 11.92 -16.14
N GLY A 125 9.32 11.06 -15.88
CA GLY A 125 9.86 10.86 -14.53
C GLY A 125 9.13 9.78 -13.72
N ALA A 126 9.39 9.76 -12.41
CA ALA A 126 8.82 8.84 -11.41
C ALA A 126 8.77 7.35 -11.85
N THR A 127 9.88 6.85 -12.42
CA THR A 127 9.97 5.48 -12.95
C THR A 127 9.59 4.41 -11.91
N HIS A 128 9.98 4.59 -10.65
CA HIS A 128 9.66 3.65 -9.58
C HIS A 128 8.16 3.65 -9.22
N THR A 129 7.51 4.81 -9.23
CA THR A 129 6.05 4.93 -9.02
C THR A 129 5.28 4.21 -10.12
N LYS A 130 5.69 4.37 -11.38
CA LYS A 130 5.06 3.69 -12.53
C LYS A 130 5.20 2.17 -12.47
N ALA A 131 6.39 1.69 -12.10
CA ALA A 131 6.64 0.26 -11.93
C ALA A 131 5.80 -0.32 -10.79
N SER A 132 5.78 0.36 -9.64
CA SER A 132 4.99 -0.01 -8.46
C SER A 132 3.49 -0.02 -8.75
N PHE A 133 3.01 0.98 -9.48
CA PHE A 133 1.62 1.06 -9.93
C PHE A 133 1.22 -0.17 -10.74
N LYS A 134 2.04 -0.56 -11.73
CA LYS A 134 1.77 -1.74 -12.56
C LYS A 134 1.72 -3.01 -11.71
N GLU A 135 2.65 -3.17 -10.77
CA GLU A 135 2.69 -4.32 -9.86
C GLU A 135 1.44 -4.38 -8.96
N VAL A 136 1.10 -3.26 -8.32
CA VAL A 136 -0.03 -3.15 -7.38
C VAL A 136 -1.37 -3.40 -8.09
N VAL A 137 -1.57 -2.82 -9.27
CA VAL A 137 -2.80 -3.04 -10.05
C VAL A 137 -2.93 -4.50 -10.49
N ASN A 138 -1.86 -5.12 -10.98
CA ASN A 138 -1.89 -6.54 -11.34
C ASN A 138 -2.25 -7.43 -10.14
N ALA A 139 -1.67 -7.15 -8.97
CA ALA A 139 -1.97 -7.89 -7.75
C ALA A 139 -3.43 -7.68 -7.28
N LEU A 140 -3.98 -6.48 -7.43
CA LEU A 140 -5.39 -6.20 -7.14
C LEU A 140 -6.33 -6.96 -8.07
N LEU A 141 -6.05 -6.95 -9.38
CA LEU A 141 -6.84 -7.68 -10.38
C LEU A 141 -6.77 -9.19 -10.12
N GLU A 142 -5.59 -9.74 -9.83
CA GLU A 142 -5.42 -11.16 -9.49
C GLU A 142 -6.24 -11.54 -8.24
N LYS A 143 -6.20 -10.71 -7.18
CA LYS A 143 -7.06 -10.91 -6.00
C LYS A 143 -8.54 -10.86 -6.34
N ALA A 144 -8.95 -9.91 -7.19
CA ALA A 144 -10.33 -9.76 -7.63
C ALA A 144 -10.82 -10.94 -8.47
N GLU A 145 -10.00 -11.50 -9.35
CA GLU A 145 -10.32 -12.71 -10.10
C GLU A 145 -10.51 -13.93 -9.18
N LYS A 146 -9.67 -14.04 -8.14
CA LYS A 146 -9.74 -15.11 -7.15
C LYS A 146 -10.82 -14.91 -6.08
N GLY A 147 -11.36 -13.69 -5.95
CA GLY A 147 -12.29 -13.32 -4.88
C GLY A 147 -11.63 -13.26 -3.50
N GLU A 148 -10.34 -12.91 -3.44
CA GLU A 148 -9.59 -12.70 -2.20
C GLU A 148 -9.89 -11.30 -1.63
N THR A 149 -11.12 -11.12 -1.15
CA THR A 149 -11.60 -9.83 -0.63
C THR A 149 -10.81 -9.37 0.59
N TYR A 150 -10.69 -8.06 0.73
CA TYR A 150 -10.06 -7.40 1.86
C TYR A 150 -11.05 -7.19 3.01
N GLU A 151 -10.63 -7.52 4.22
CA GLU A 151 -11.37 -7.30 5.45
C GLU A 151 -10.56 -6.41 6.41
N PRO A 152 -11.08 -5.23 6.81
CA PRO A 152 -10.42 -4.35 7.79
C PRO A 152 -10.16 -5.05 9.12
N VAL A 153 -8.96 -4.90 9.67
CA VAL A 153 -8.57 -5.53 10.97
C VAL A 153 -8.72 -4.56 12.13
N PHE A 154 -8.49 -3.27 11.87
CA PHE A 154 -8.52 -2.21 12.86
C PHE A 154 -9.60 -1.17 12.52
N LYS A 155 -9.99 -0.38 13.51
CA LYS A 155 -10.74 0.85 13.31
C LYS A 155 -9.79 1.95 12.86
N ASP A 156 -10.21 2.75 11.90
CA ASP A 156 -9.43 3.89 11.43
C ASP A 156 -9.25 4.93 12.53
N GLY A 157 -8.07 5.56 12.59
CA GLY A 157 -7.74 6.56 13.58
C GLY A 157 -6.26 6.70 13.86
N GLU A 158 -5.94 7.64 14.75
CA GLU A 158 -4.62 7.78 15.35
C GLU A 158 -4.63 7.21 16.77
N TYR A 159 -3.63 6.40 17.08
CA TYR A 159 -3.49 5.71 18.34
C TYR A 159 -2.15 6.03 18.96
N GLU A 160 -2.15 6.49 20.20
CA GLU A 160 -0.94 6.92 20.88
C GLU A 160 -0.72 6.13 22.17
N ALA A 161 0.54 5.85 22.48
CA ALA A 161 0.95 5.32 23.76
C ALA A 161 2.26 5.96 24.21
N LYS A 162 2.41 6.13 25.53
CA LYS A 162 3.63 6.62 26.16
C LYS A 162 4.09 5.65 27.24
N ALA A 163 5.41 5.58 27.44
CA ALA A 163 6.00 4.91 28.58
C ALA A 163 5.58 5.63 29.88
N ASP A 164 5.52 4.89 30.98
CA ASP A 164 5.10 5.44 32.26
C ASP A 164 6.21 6.28 32.92
N GLU A 165 7.48 5.94 32.65
CA GLU A 165 8.66 6.62 33.18
C GLU A 165 9.70 6.85 32.08
N ALA A 166 10.48 7.93 32.22
CA ALA A 166 11.61 8.21 31.35
C ALA A 166 12.83 7.35 31.72
N SER A 167 13.62 6.97 30.71
CA SER A 167 14.88 6.26 30.87
C SER A 167 16.02 7.19 30.45
N HIS A 168 16.94 7.47 31.38
CA HIS A 168 18.12 8.32 31.12
C HIS A 168 17.75 9.70 30.52
N GLY A 169 16.69 10.33 31.03
CA GLY A 169 16.22 11.64 30.55
C GLY A 169 15.36 11.59 29.28
N TRP A 170 15.01 10.40 28.77
CA TRP A 170 14.19 10.23 27.56
C TRP A 170 12.88 9.47 27.83
N LEU A 171 11.75 10.05 27.42
CA LEU A 171 10.44 9.41 27.51
C LEU A 171 10.03 8.85 26.14
N ALA A 172 9.86 7.54 26.06
CA ALA A 172 9.40 6.86 24.85
C ALA A 172 7.89 7.09 24.62
N GLN A 173 7.53 7.38 23.38
CA GLN A 173 6.17 7.51 22.90
C GLN A 173 6.03 6.94 21.49
N ILE A 174 4.85 6.47 21.14
CA ILE A 174 4.53 5.99 19.79
C ILE A 174 3.20 6.57 19.34
N LYS A 175 3.10 6.87 18.05
CA LYS A 175 1.86 7.13 17.33
C LYS A 175 1.71 6.10 16.22
N ILE A 176 0.52 5.51 16.10
CA ILE A 176 0.14 4.59 15.03
C ILE A 176 -1.06 5.17 14.31
N VAL A 177 -0.98 5.24 12.99
CA VAL A 177 -2.06 5.69 12.12
C VAL A 177 -2.66 4.48 11.40
N VAL A 178 -3.97 4.32 11.51
CA VAL A 178 -4.74 3.29 10.81
C VAL A 178 -5.66 3.94 9.81
N LYS A 179 -5.62 3.47 8.56
CA LYS A 179 -6.56 3.80 7.50
C LYS A 179 -6.97 2.52 6.79
N GLU A 180 -8.22 2.45 6.34
CA GLU A 180 -8.76 1.25 5.71
C GLU A 180 -8.61 0.00 6.59
N GLY A 181 -8.56 0.15 7.91
CA GLY A 181 -8.30 -0.90 8.89
C GLY A 181 -6.93 -1.57 8.80
N THR A 182 -5.95 -0.93 8.15
CA THR A 182 -4.55 -1.34 8.12
C THR A 182 -3.66 -0.24 8.73
N ILE A 183 -2.58 -0.64 9.38
CA ILE A 183 -1.57 0.28 9.89
C ILE A 183 -0.87 0.91 8.69
N VAL A 184 -0.98 2.22 8.56
CA VAL A 184 -0.37 3.01 7.48
C VAL A 184 0.79 3.88 7.94
N GLY A 185 0.88 4.17 9.23
CA GLY A 185 1.98 4.95 9.78
C GLY A 185 2.34 4.53 11.19
N VAL A 186 3.63 4.57 11.51
CA VAL A 186 4.15 4.36 12.86
C VAL A 186 5.28 5.37 13.09
N ASN A 187 5.16 6.17 14.14
CA ASN A 187 6.20 7.11 14.58
C ASN A 187 6.51 6.84 16.05
N TYR A 188 7.67 6.28 16.33
CA TYR A 188 8.25 6.09 17.65
C TYR A 188 9.27 7.18 17.92
N GLU A 189 9.09 7.88 19.03
CA GLU A 189 9.97 8.96 19.45
C GLU A 189 10.40 8.75 20.89
N GLU A 190 11.61 9.14 21.20
CA GLU A 190 12.08 9.31 22.57
C GLU A 190 12.33 10.79 22.81
N VAL A 191 11.53 11.40 23.69
CA VAL A 191 11.52 12.85 23.92
C VAL A 191 12.26 13.19 25.21
N ALA A 192 13.16 14.16 25.16
CA ALA A 192 13.90 14.61 26.34
C ALA A 192 12.95 15.22 27.38
N VAL A 193 13.04 14.77 28.63
CA VAL A 193 12.23 15.30 29.76
C VAL A 193 12.98 16.31 30.62
N GLU A 194 14.26 16.51 30.36
CA GLU A 194 15.11 17.45 31.06
C GLU A 194 16.23 17.97 30.14
N ASP A 195 16.82 19.10 30.51
CA ASP A 195 18.02 19.61 29.84
C ASP A 195 19.23 18.75 30.21
N MET A 196 20.00 18.31 29.22
CA MET A 196 21.19 17.48 29.43
C MET A 196 22.24 17.72 28.33
N GLU A 197 23.46 17.24 28.57
CA GLU A 197 24.48 17.19 27.51
C GLU A 197 24.21 15.99 26.60
N GLY A 198 24.24 16.24 25.29
CA GLY A 198 24.10 15.24 24.25
C GLY A 198 25.36 15.12 23.41
N GLN A 199 25.31 14.24 22.43
CA GLN A 199 26.37 14.03 21.46
C GLN A 199 25.77 14.01 20.06
N LYS A 200 26.06 15.05 19.28
CA LYS A 200 25.69 15.12 17.87
C LYS A 200 26.61 14.22 17.07
N VAL A 201 26.06 13.30 16.29
CA VAL A 201 26.78 12.48 15.33
C VAL A 201 27.23 13.36 14.17
N VAL A 202 28.51 13.26 13.82
CA VAL A 202 29.08 13.88 12.62
C VAL A 202 28.66 13.07 11.41
N VAL A 203 28.06 13.72 10.41
CA VAL A 203 27.62 13.09 9.16
C VAL A 203 28.39 13.62 7.96
N ASP A 204 28.44 12.85 6.89
CA ASP A 204 29.02 13.25 5.60
C ASP A 204 28.03 14.06 4.74
N GLU A 205 28.41 14.36 3.49
CA GLU A 205 27.58 15.13 2.54
C GLU A 205 26.30 14.39 2.13
N GLU A 206 26.22 13.07 2.34
CA GLU A 206 25.05 12.23 2.09
C GLU A 206 24.23 11.97 3.36
N ASN A 207 24.52 12.70 4.45
CA ASN A 207 23.88 12.56 5.76
C ASN A 207 24.11 11.19 6.43
N LYS A 208 25.21 10.50 6.10
CA LYS A 208 25.59 9.22 6.73
C LYS A 208 26.58 9.44 7.87
N PRO A 209 26.50 8.68 8.97
CA PRO A 209 27.44 8.79 10.09
C PRO A 209 28.90 8.58 9.68
N VAL A 210 29.78 9.50 10.09
CA VAL A 210 31.22 9.37 9.94
C VAL A 210 31.77 8.53 11.09
N MET A 211 32.31 7.35 10.78
CA MET A 211 32.81 6.41 11.78
C MET A 211 34.25 6.74 12.22
N GLY A 212 34.56 6.48 13.49
CA GLY A 212 35.90 6.49 14.06
C GLY A 212 36.61 5.14 13.93
N ASP A 213 37.90 5.11 14.27
CA ASP A 213 38.72 3.90 14.21
C ASP A 213 38.31 2.83 15.26
N ASP A 214 37.52 3.23 16.25
CA ASP A 214 36.97 2.37 17.31
C ASP A 214 35.63 1.71 16.93
N GLY A 215 35.11 2.00 15.74
CA GLY A 215 33.83 1.51 15.25
C GLY A 215 32.61 2.28 15.79
N ASN A 216 32.80 3.34 16.56
CA ASN A 216 31.72 4.24 16.99
C ASN A 216 31.63 5.45 16.04
N PRO A 217 30.47 6.13 15.94
CA PRO A 217 30.39 7.38 15.20
C PRO A 217 31.26 8.46 15.86
N LYS A 218 31.85 9.32 15.04
CA LYS A 218 32.44 10.56 15.52
C LYS A 218 31.33 11.50 15.99
N THR A 219 31.59 12.20 17.09
CA THR A 219 30.60 13.08 17.70
C THR A 219 31.17 14.44 18.09
N GLU A 220 30.26 15.40 18.23
CA GLU A 220 30.51 16.72 18.82
C GLU A 220 29.55 16.92 20.01
N PRO A 221 29.99 17.53 21.13
CA PRO A 221 29.09 17.89 22.22
C PRO A 221 27.99 18.81 21.75
N THR A 222 26.77 18.59 22.24
CA THR A 222 25.61 19.43 21.98
C THR A 222 24.75 19.54 23.23
N GLN A 223 23.87 20.53 23.28
CA GLN A 223 22.92 20.68 24.38
C GLN A 223 21.57 20.12 23.97
N VAL A 224 21.05 19.19 24.77
CA VAL A 224 19.67 18.71 24.65
C VAL A 224 18.78 19.56 25.55
N LYS A 225 17.63 19.95 25.02
CA LYS A 225 16.58 20.68 25.72
C LYS A 225 15.38 19.80 25.95
N THR A 226 14.68 20.09 27.04
CA THR A 226 13.38 19.46 27.31
C THR A 226 12.45 19.63 26.10
N GLY A 227 11.90 18.52 25.59
CA GLY A 227 11.07 18.47 24.39
C GLY A 227 11.81 18.11 23.11
N ASP A 228 13.14 18.06 23.10
CA ASP A 228 13.91 17.60 21.93
C ASP A 228 13.64 16.11 21.66
N ILE A 229 13.55 15.74 20.38
CA ILE A 229 13.42 14.34 19.95
C ILE A 229 14.82 13.73 19.80
N LYS A 230 15.00 12.53 20.33
CA LYS A 230 16.23 11.75 20.22
C LYS A 230 16.55 11.48 18.76
N SER A 231 17.73 11.86 18.31
CA SER A 231 18.18 11.68 16.93
C SER A 231 19.70 11.75 16.83
N MET A 232 20.25 11.59 15.62
CA MET A 232 21.67 11.81 15.36
C MET A 232 22.14 13.22 15.74
N GLU A 233 21.23 14.20 15.86
CA GLU A 233 21.59 15.57 16.26
C GLU A 233 21.93 15.70 17.75
N ASN A 234 21.60 14.70 18.58
CA ASN A 234 21.79 14.76 20.03
C ASN A 234 22.14 13.44 20.72
N TYR A 235 22.13 12.32 20.00
CA TYR A 235 22.33 10.98 20.54
C TYR A 235 23.23 10.13 19.65
N ALA A 236 24.29 9.57 20.25
CA ALA A 236 25.36 8.88 19.52
C ALA A 236 25.15 7.37 19.31
N TYR A 237 24.24 6.73 20.05
CA TYR A 237 24.09 5.28 19.99
C TYR A 237 23.15 4.86 18.84
N LEU A 238 23.72 4.75 17.64
CA LEU A 238 23.02 4.44 16.38
C LEU A 238 22.17 3.17 16.42
N PRO A 239 22.59 2.04 17.04
CA PRO A 239 21.75 0.84 17.07
C PRO A 239 20.37 1.06 17.70
N SER A 240 20.22 2.04 18.60
CA SER A 240 18.90 2.43 19.12
C SER A 240 18.03 3.08 18.05
N LEU A 241 18.58 3.99 17.25
CA LEU A 241 17.85 4.68 16.19
C LEU A 241 17.48 3.68 15.07
N ASP A 242 18.43 2.83 14.68
CA ASP A 242 18.22 1.78 13.67
C ASP A 242 17.17 0.77 14.13
N THR A 243 17.18 0.38 15.42
CA THR A 243 16.18 -0.53 15.98
C THR A 243 14.79 0.10 16.01
N ALA A 244 14.66 1.38 16.31
CA ALA A 244 13.36 2.06 16.25
C ALA A 244 12.81 2.03 14.82
N ALA A 245 13.58 2.53 13.85
CA ALA A 245 13.16 2.60 12.45
C ALA A 245 12.82 1.23 11.84
N GLU A 246 13.63 0.20 12.14
CA GLU A 246 13.39 -1.16 11.66
C GLU A 246 12.09 -1.74 12.24
N PHE A 247 11.79 -1.50 13.52
CA PHE A 247 10.56 -2.02 14.12
C PHE A 247 9.30 -1.24 13.69
N GLU A 248 9.41 0.06 13.45
CA GLU A 248 8.33 0.83 12.80
C GLU A 248 7.95 0.22 11.45
N LYS A 249 8.96 -0.04 10.61
CA LYS A 249 8.78 -0.71 9.32
C LYS A 249 8.13 -2.08 9.47
N GLN A 250 8.65 -2.93 10.35
CA GLN A 250 8.08 -4.27 10.55
C GLN A 250 6.63 -4.22 11.04
N ILE A 251 6.27 -3.27 11.92
CA ILE A 251 4.90 -3.12 12.41
C ILE A 251 3.96 -2.72 11.26
N ILE A 252 4.39 -1.84 10.37
CA ILE A 252 3.63 -1.47 9.17
C ILE A 252 3.52 -2.69 8.26
N ASP A 253 4.62 -3.32 7.88
CA ASP A 253 4.66 -4.43 6.91
C ASP A 253 3.85 -5.64 7.37
N ASN A 254 3.93 -5.98 8.67
CA ASN A 254 3.16 -7.08 9.26
C ASN A 254 1.72 -6.71 9.62
N ASN A 255 1.34 -5.43 9.47
CA ASN A 255 0.06 -4.89 9.92
C ASN A 255 -0.23 -5.21 11.40
N GLY A 256 0.77 -5.06 12.26
CA GLY A 256 0.68 -5.33 13.69
C GLY A 256 2.02 -5.71 14.32
N VAL A 257 1.97 -6.09 15.59
CA VAL A 257 3.15 -6.47 16.40
C VAL A 257 3.46 -7.97 16.36
N GLU A 258 2.73 -8.73 15.55
CA GLU A 258 2.93 -10.17 15.40
C GLU A 258 4.00 -10.44 14.33
N ASN A 259 4.70 -11.57 14.45
CA ASN A 259 5.73 -12.02 13.48
C ASN A 259 6.90 -11.03 13.26
N LEU A 260 7.24 -10.22 14.27
CA LEU A 260 8.40 -9.34 14.22
C LEU A 260 9.71 -10.14 14.25
N ASN A 261 10.67 -9.77 13.40
CA ASN A 261 12.04 -10.26 13.44
C ASN A 261 12.80 -9.59 14.59
N LEU A 262 12.74 -10.22 15.77
CA LEU A 262 13.30 -9.68 17.01
C LEU A 262 14.83 -9.52 17.02
N ASP A 263 15.51 -10.17 16.09
CA ASP A 263 16.97 -10.21 15.95
C ASP A 263 17.46 -9.36 14.75
N ALA A 264 16.58 -8.55 14.14
CA ALA A 264 16.93 -7.72 12.97
C ALA A 264 18.10 -6.76 13.26
N ILE A 265 18.11 -6.16 14.46
CA ILE A 265 19.19 -5.27 14.93
C ILE A 265 19.61 -5.71 16.34
N SER A 266 20.91 -5.89 16.54
CA SER A 266 21.47 -6.26 17.84
C SER A 266 21.88 -5.03 18.66
N GLY A 267 21.82 -5.12 19.99
CA GLY A 267 22.41 -4.14 20.91
C GLY A 267 21.42 -3.16 21.56
N ALA A 268 20.25 -2.93 20.97
CA ALA A 268 19.25 -2.00 21.51
C ALA A 268 17.96 -2.70 21.98
N THR A 269 18.11 -3.73 22.81
CA THR A 269 16.99 -4.49 23.38
C THR A 269 15.94 -3.61 24.07
N HIS A 270 16.37 -2.58 24.81
CA HIS A 270 15.43 -1.70 25.50
C HIS A 270 14.55 -0.91 24.53
N THR A 271 15.13 -0.36 23.46
CA THR A 271 14.39 0.37 22.42
C THR A 271 13.39 -0.54 21.72
N ARG A 272 13.82 -1.75 21.34
CA ARG A 272 12.93 -2.76 20.78
C ARG A 272 11.73 -3.04 21.69
N ASP A 273 12.01 -3.33 22.96
CA ASP A 273 10.96 -3.70 23.92
C ASP A 273 9.99 -2.53 24.14
N ASN A 274 10.47 -1.28 24.12
CA ASN A 274 9.63 -0.08 24.16
C ASN A 274 8.74 0.03 22.91
N VAL A 275 9.30 -0.08 21.70
CA VAL A 275 8.52 0.01 20.45
C VAL A 275 7.40 -1.03 20.44
N VAL A 276 7.71 -2.30 20.74
CA VAL A 276 6.73 -3.40 20.72
C VAL A 276 5.66 -3.22 21.81
N SER A 277 6.06 -2.87 23.03
CA SER A 277 5.15 -2.66 24.16
C SER A 277 4.19 -1.49 23.91
N LEU A 278 4.72 -0.35 23.45
CA LEU A 278 3.92 0.84 23.18
C LEU A 278 3.01 0.63 21.96
N ALA A 279 3.49 -0.02 20.91
CA ALA A 279 2.67 -0.37 19.76
C ALA A 279 1.50 -1.29 20.15
N THR A 280 1.76 -2.29 21.00
CA THR A 280 0.72 -3.17 21.55
C THR A 280 -0.33 -2.35 22.30
N LYS A 281 0.11 -1.48 23.22
CA LYS A 281 -0.77 -0.61 24.03
C LYS A 281 -1.59 0.34 23.17
N ALA A 282 -1.00 0.97 22.15
CA ALA A 282 -1.72 1.86 21.23
C ALA A 282 -2.82 1.10 20.47
N LEU A 283 -2.50 -0.09 19.94
CA LEU A 283 -3.41 -0.91 19.14
C LEU A 283 -4.53 -1.59 19.95
N GLU A 284 -4.46 -1.65 21.29
CA GLU A 284 -5.56 -2.17 22.12
C GLU A 284 -6.88 -1.42 21.87
N SER A 285 -6.78 -0.11 21.63
CA SER A 285 -7.94 0.75 21.35
C SER A 285 -8.38 0.75 19.88
N ALA A 286 -7.57 0.17 18.99
CA ALA A 286 -7.82 0.09 17.55
C ALA A 286 -8.68 -1.13 17.17
N LYS A 287 -8.83 -2.11 18.06
CA LYS A 287 -9.68 -3.30 17.89
C LYS A 287 -11.14 -2.98 18.26
#